data_AF-A0A928M1E4-F1
#
_entry.id   AF-A0A928M1E4-F1
#
_cell.length_a   1.000
_cell.length_b   1.000
_cell.length_c   1.000
_cell.angle_alpha   90.00
_cell.angle_beta   90.00
_cell.angle_gamma   90.00
#
_symmetry.space_group_name_H-M   'P 1'
#
loop_
_entity.id
_entity.type
_entity.pdbx_description
1 polymer ?
#
loop_
_entity_poly.entity_id
_entity_poly.type
_entity_poly.pdbx_seq_one_letter_code
_entity_poly.pdbx_strand_id
1 'polypeptide(L)'
;GFLKYQWLNDFDRDMVAVTKENEMFRQQMADLMLMKAPEQTCAFYRGGLLFVFNWHPTNSLEHVLIPVHQPGEYTVVLSSDDPQYGGFGNVEQATYSSKLFEGRHYIELYIPARTCFVLKEKVILPE
;
A
#
# COMPACT_ATOMS: atom_id res chain seq x y z
N GLY A 1 -10.45 -19.11 26.18
CA GLY A 1 -9.89 -19.14 24.82
C GLY A 1 -10.11 -17.78 24.20
N PHE A 2 -9.07 -17.09 23.76
CA PHE A 2 -9.20 -15.76 23.18
C PHE A 2 -9.53 -15.87 21.70
N LEU A 3 -10.64 -15.27 21.28
CA LEU A 3 -11.05 -15.22 19.89
C LEU A 3 -10.15 -14.24 19.14
N LYS A 4 -9.94 -14.45 17.84
CA LYS A 4 -9.08 -13.62 17.00
C LYS A 4 -9.74 -12.31 16.50
N TYR A 5 -10.93 -12.00 17.01
CA TYR A 5 -11.72 -10.84 16.55
C TYR A 5 -11.06 -9.48 16.85
N GLN A 6 -10.22 -9.40 17.89
CA GLN A 6 -9.51 -8.17 18.23
C GLN A 6 -8.65 -7.67 17.05
N TRP A 7 -8.00 -8.59 16.33
CA TRP A 7 -7.15 -8.25 15.19
C TRP A 7 -7.90 -7.56 14.06
N LEU A 8 -9.12 -8.03 13.78
CA LEU A 8 -9.99 -7.41 12.78
C LEU A 8 -10.46 -6.03 13.24
N ASN A 9 -10.80 -5.89 14.51
CA ASN A 9 -11.23 -4.62 15.09
C ASN A 9 -10.09 -3.58 15.13
N ASP A 10 -8.88 -4.01 15.45
CA ASP A 10 -7.69 -3.15 15.45
C ASP A 10 -7.37 -2.66 14.03
N PHE A 11 -7.45 -3.56 13.04
CA PHE A 11 -7.26 -3.19 11.63
C PHE A 11 -8.34 -2.21 11.15
N ASP A 12 -9.62 -2.45 11.49
CA ASP A 12 -10.71 -1.55 11.12
C ASP A 12 -10.52 -0.14 11.70
N ARG A 13 -10.18 -0.05 12.99
CA ARG A 13 -9.88 1.23 13.66
C ARG A 13 -8.78 2.00 12.93
N ASP A 14 -7.68 1.34 12.63
CA ASP A 14 -6.49 1.99 12.08
C ASP A 14 -6.68 2.32 10.58
N MET A 15 -7.41 1.49 9.83
CA MET A 15 -7.87 1.78 8.46
C MET A 15 -8.74 3.05 8.41
N VAL A 16 -9.68 3.20 9.35
CA VAL A 16 -10.53 4.40 9.44
C VAL A 16 -9.71 5.63 9.82
N ALA A 17 -8.71 5.50 10.69
CA ALA A 17 -7.82 6.59 11.08
C ALA A 17 -7.02 7.11 9.87
N VAL A 18 -6.32 6.23 9.15
CA VAL A 18 -5.56 6.59 7.93
C VAL A 18 -6.46 7.26 6.90
N THR A 19 -7.67 6.75 6.71
CA THR A 19 -8.64 7.32 5.76
C THR A 19 -9.05 8.74 6.12
N LYS A 20 -9.27 9.03 7.41
CA LYS A 20 -9.66 10.35 7.91
C LYS A 20 -8.50 11.35 7.84
N GLU A 21 -7.32 10.95 8.28
CA GLU A 21 -6.12 11.80 8.32
C GLU A 21 -5.68 12.29 6.93
N ASN A 22 -5.94 11.50 5.89
CA ASN A 22 -5.58 11.84 4.52
C ASN A 22 -6.78 12.34 3.70
N GLU A 23 -7.95 12.52 4.35
CA GLU A 23 -9.18 12.99 3.72
C GLU A 23 -9.50 12.25 2.40
N MET A 24 -9.25 10.93 2.37
CA MET A 24 -9.21 10.12 1.15
C MET A 24 -10.46 10.29 0.26
N PHE A 25 -11.62 10.50 0.89
CA PHE A 25 -12.90 10.67 0.21
C PHE A 25 -13.12 12.05 -0.42
N ARG A 26 -12.22 13.03 -0.21
CA ARG A 26 -12.21 14.28 -0.99
C ARG A 26 -11.91 14.03 -2.47
N GLN A 27 -11.07 13.05 -2.77
CA GLN A 27 -10.87 12.59 -4.15
C GLN A 27 -12.05 11.68 -4.54
N GLN A 28 -12.75 12.07 -5.61
CA GLN A 28 -13.96 11.38 -6.05
C GLN A 28 -13.66 9.96 -6.55
N MET A 29 -12.69 9.80 -7.45
CA MET A 29 -12.33 8.53 -8.09
C MET A 29 -10.89 8.15 -7.74
N ALA A 30 -10.62 6.86 -7.56
CA ALA A 30 -9.25 6.36 -7.44
C ALA A 30 -8.59 6.25 -8.82
N ASP A 31 -7.28 6.49 -8.87
CA ASP A 31 -6.47 6.31 -10.07
C ASP A 31 -5.85 4.91 -10.06
N LEU A 32 -6.16 4.11 -11.08
CA LEU A 32 -5.57 2.78 -11.20
C LEU A 32 -4.11 2.91 -11.65
N MET A 33 -3.18 2.48 -10.79
CA MET A 33 -1.73 2.57 -11.04
C MET A 33 -1.20 1.30 -11.69
N LEU A 34 -1.62 0.14 -11.18
CA LEU A 34 -1.22 -1.17 -11.70
C LEU A 34 -2.38 -2.15 -11.57
N MET A 35 -2.60 -2.94 -12.62
CA MET A 35 -3.43 -4.13 -12.56
C MET A 35 -2.73 -5.31 -13.22
N LYS A 36 -2.45 -6.33 -12.42
CA LYS A 36 -1.84 -7.60 -12.83
C LYS A 36 -2.86 -8.71 -12.56
N ALA A 37 -3.79 -8.89 -13.51
CA ALA A 37 -4.91 -9.83 -13.34
C ALA A 37 -4.46 -11.29 -13.14
N PRO A 38 -3.47 -11.84 -13.87
CA PRO A 38 -2.98 -13.21 -13.63
C PRO A 38 -2.42 -13.40 -12.22
N GLU A 39 -1.69 -12.40 -11.72
CA GLU A 39 -1.10 -12.39 -10.38
C GLU A 39 -2.08 -11.91 -9.30
N GLN A 40 -3.33 -11.60 -9.66
CA GLN A 40 -4.38 -11.11 -8.77
C GLN A 40 -3.91 -9.94 -7.89
N THR A 41 -3.14 -9.03 -8.50
CA THR A 41 -2.50 -7.91 -7.82
C THR A 41 -3.00 -6.59 -8.42
N CYS A 42 -3.29 -5.63 -7.55
CA CYS A 42 -3.77 -4.31 -7.93
C CYS A 42 -3.09 -3.24 -7.09
N ALA A 43 -2.74 -2.11 -7.70
CA ALA A 43 -2.37 -0.91 -6.99
C ALA A 43 -3.18 0.28 -7.52
N PHE A 44 -3.70 1.10 -6.61
CA PHE A 44 -4.42 2.32 -6.96
C PHE A 44 -4.03 3.46 -6.03
N TYR A 45 -4.12 4.67 -6.55
CA TYR A 45 -3.85 5.90 -5.82
C TYR A 45 -5.15 6.62 -5.48
N ARG A 46 -5.25 7.15 -4.27
CA ARG A 46 -6.38 7.99 -3.85
C ARG A 46 -6.00 8.86 -2.65
N GLY A 47 -6.11 10.18 -2.79
CA GLY A 47 -5.98 11.14 -1.70
C GLY A 47 -4.61 11.12 -1.03
N GLY A 48 -3.51 11.11 -1.81
CA GLY A 48 -2.16 11.03 -1.25
C GLY A 48 -1.73 9.63 -0.78
N LEU A 49 -2.58 8.62 -0.99
CA LEU A 49 -2.34 7.24 -0.56
C LEU A 49 -2.24 6.31 -1.77
N LEU A 50 -1.22 5.47 -1.79
CA LEU A 50 -1.06 4.36 -2.72
C LEU A 50 -1.45 3.06 -2.01
N PHE A 51 -2.54 2.46 -2.44
CA PHE A 51 -3.00 1.16 -1.96
C PHE A 51 -2.44 0.05 -2.82
N VAL A 52 -1.95 -1.00 -2.20
CA VAL A 52 -1.41 -2.19 -2.88
C VAL A 52 -2.12 -3.41 -2.32
N PHE A 53 -2.66 -4.26 -3.21
CA PHE A 53 -3.37 -5.47 -2.89
C PHE A 53 -2.76 -6.65 -3.65
N ASN A 54 -2.58 -7.77 -2.97
CA ASN A 54 -2.31 -9.06 -3.58
C ASN A 54 -3.30 -10.09 -3.04
N TRP A 55 -4.27 -10.48 -3.87
CA TRP A 55 -5.27 -11.48 -3.53
C TRP A 55 -4.84 -12.91 -3.85
N HIS A 56 -3.67 -13.10 -4.48
CA HIS A 56 -3.22 -14.43 -4.85
C HIS A 56 -3.13 -15.32 -3.59
N PRO A 57 -3.61 -16.57 -3.64
CA PRO A 57 -3.69 -17.41 -2.46
C PRO A 57 -2.33 -17.80 -1.87
N THR A 58 -1.29 -17.84 -2.71
CA THR A 58 0.03 -18.40 -2.36
C THR A 58 1.24 -17.67 -2.95
N ASN A 59 1.06 -16.69 -3.83
CA ASN A 59 2.17 -16.14 -4.63
C ASN A 59 2.52 -14.75 -4.11
N SER A 60 3.72 -14.63 -3.56
CA SER A 60 4.30 -13.35 -3.18
C SER A 60 5.11 -12.82 -4.34
N LEU A 61 5.02 -11.52 -4.62
CA LEU A 61 5.73 -10.89 -5.73
C LEU A 61 6.90 -10.07 -5.19
N GLU A 62 8.06 -10.24 -5.80
CA GLU A 62 9.27 -9.47 -5.51
C GLU A 62 9.54 -8.45 -6.61
N HIS A 63 10.25 -7.37 -6.27
CA HIS A 63 10.73 -6.37 -7.22
C HIS A 63 9.64 -5.77 -8.13
N VAL A 64 8.42 -5.61 -7.61
CA VAL A 64 7.30 -5.09 -8.41
C VAL A 64 7.42 -3.59 -8.57
N LEU A 65 7.58 -3.12 -9.81
CA LEU A 65 7.56 -1.70 -10.15
C LEU A 65 6.12 -1.19 -10.21
N ILE A 66 5.74 -0.37 -9.24
CA ILE A 66 4.47 0.35 -9.20
C ILE A 66 4.70 1.77 -9.73
N PRO A 67 4.02 2.20 -10.81
CA PRO A 67 4.14 3.58 -11.27
C PRO A 67 3.57 4.52 -10.21
N VAL A 68 4.15 5.72 -10.11
CA VAL A 68 3.70 6.77 -9.18
C VAL A 68 3.52 8.10 -9.92
N HIS A 69 2.60 8.94 -9.44
CA HIS A 69 2.27 10.21 -10.09
C HIS A 69 3.40 11.22 -10.00
N GLN A 70 4.03 11.32 -8.83
CA GLN A 70 5.06 12.31 -8.57
C GLN A 70 6.34 11.67 -8.02
N PRO A 71 7.51 12.24 -8.36
CA PRO A 71 8.74 11.91 -7.67
C PRO A 71 8.61 12.26 -6.18
N GLY A 72 9.05 11.35 -5.32
CA GLY A 72 8.97 11.54 -3.88
C GLY A 72 9.23 10.27 -3.10
N GLU A 73 8.87 10.33 -1.82
CA GLU A 73 8.98 9.24 -0.87
C GLU A 73 7.60 8.69 -0.55
N TYR A 74 7.49 7.36 -0.48
CA TYR A 74 6.26 6.65 -0.21
C TYR A 74 6.48 5.77 1.01
N THR A 75 5.85 6.09 2.15
CA THR A 75 6.09 5.39 3.42
C THR A 75 4.91 4.49 3.75
N VAL A 76 5.16 3.23 4.10
CA VAL A 76 4.09 2.33 4.58
C VAL A 76 3.51 2.91 5.86
N VAL A 77 2.19 3.12 5.86
CA VAL A 77 1.44 3.68 7.00
C VAL A 77 0.43 2.69 7.57
N LEU A 78 0.09 1.63 6.83
CA LEU A 78 -0.80 0.57 7.26
C LEU A 78 -0.48 -0.70 6.47
N SER A 79 -0.33 -1.84 7.14
CA SER A 79 -0.21 -3.14 6.49
C SER A 79 -1.13 -4.15 7.17
N SER A 80 -1.96 -4.84 6.39
CA SER A 80 -2.77 -5.95 6.91
C SER A 80 -1.92 -7.14 7.37
N ASP A 81 -0.65 -7.19 6.97
CA ASP A 81 0.31 -8.22 7.37
C ASP A 81 1.00 -7.89 8.70
N ASP A 82 0.73 -6.75 9.33
CA ASP A 82 1.34 -6.43 10.62
C ASP A 82 0.93 -7.43 11.72
N PRO A 83 1.86 -7.85 12.62
CA PRO A 83 1.54 -8.79 13.69
C PRO A 83 0.42 -8.34 14.62
N GLN A 84 0.20 -7.03 14.77
CA GLN A 84 -0.89 -6.48 15.58
C GLN A 84 -2.28 -6.83 15.01
N TYR A 85 -2.38 -7.06 13.70
CA TYR A 85 -3.60 -7.52 13.02
C TYR A 85 -3.60 -9.03 12.75
N GLY A 86 -2.68 -9.78 13.38
CA GLY A 86 -2.56 -11.21 13.19
C GLY A 86 -1.92 -11.63 11.87
N GLY A 87 -1.23 -10.70 11.19
CA GLY A 87 -0.39 -10.99 10.04
C GLY A 87 0.99 -11.55 10.41
N PHE A 88 1.82 -11.79 9.41
CA PHE A 88 3.13 -12.43 9.55
C PHE A 88 4.31 -11.44 9.63
N GLY A 89 4.09 -10.16 9.34
CA GLY A 89 5.09 -9.11 9.39
C GLY A 89 6.10 -9.13 8.25
N ASN A 90 5.70 -9.60 7.05
CA ASN A 90 6.59 -9.66 5.89
C ASN A 90 6.66 -8.33 5.13
N VAL A 91 5.64 -7.49 5.23
CA VAL A 91 5.67 -6.13 4.67
C VAL A 91 6.55 -5.27 5.56
N GLU A 92 7.63 -4.74 4.99
CA GLU A 92 8.54 -3.86 5.72
C GLU A 92 7.90 -2.49 5.98
N GLN A 93 8.01 -2.01 7.23
CA GLN A 93 7.61 -0.66 7.61
C GLN A 93 8.68 0.34 7.17
N ALA A 94 8.77 0.56 5.86
CA ALA A 94 9.83 1.32 5.21
C ALA A 94 9.31 2.50 4.37
N THR A 95 10.25 3.38 4.02
CA THR A 95 10.07 4.46 3.06
C THR A 95 10.73 4.09 1.74
N TYR A 96 9.96 4.13 0.66
CA TYR A 96 10.39 3.82 -0.69
C TYR A 96 10.54 5.11 -1.51
N SER A 97 11.76 5.40 -1.95
CA SER A 97 12.02 6.54 -2.84
C SER A 97 11.70 6.16 -4.29
N SER A 98 11.01 7.07 -5.00
CA SER A 98 10.71 6.88 -6.41
C SER A 98 11.99 6.89 -7.26
N LYS A 99 12.08 5.99 -8.24
CA LYS A 99 13.14 5.93 -9.25
C LYS A 99 12.58 6.31 -10.62
N LEU A 100 13.34 7.07 -11.40
CA LEU A 100 13.00 7.36 -12.79
C LEU A 100 13.44 6.20 -13.69
N PHE A 101 12.51 5.62 -14.44
CA PHE A 101 12.77 4.57 -15.41
C PHE A 101 11.92 4.80 -16.66
N GLU A 102 12.54 4.78 -17.85
CA GLU A 102 11.84 5.01 -19.14
C GLU A 102 10.90 6.24 -19.15
N GLY A 103 11.30 7.33 -18.50
CA GLY A 103 10.53 8.58 -18.46
C GLY A 103 9.33 8.59 -17.50
N ARG A 104 9.18 7.56 -16.65
CA ARG A 104 8.15 7.49 -15.60
C ARG A 104 8.78 7.18 -14.24
N HIS A 105 8.14 7.65 -13.18
CA HIS A 105 8.57 7.35 -11.82
C HIS A 105 7.90 6.07 -11.31
N TYR A 106 8.69 5.23 -10.63
CA TYR A 106 8.22 3.99 -10.03
C TYR A 106 8.75 3.85 -8.61
N ILE A 107 8.03 3.12 -7.77
CA ILE A 107 8.58 2.51 -6.56
C ILE A 107 8.63 1.00 -6.74
N GLU A 108 9.61 0.37 -6.11
CA GLU A 108 9.86 -1.05 -6.20
C GLU A 108 9.46 -1.70 -4.89
N LEU A 109 8.52 -2.65 -4.93
CA LEU A 109 7.90 -3.24 -3.74
C LEU A 109 8.02 -4.76 -3.72
N TYR A 110 8.11 -5.29 -2.50
CA TYR A 110 7.75 -6.66 -2.17
C TYR A 110 6.27 -6.72 -1.78
N ILE A 111 5.51 -7.65 -2.36
CA ILE A 111 4.06 -7.75 -2.19
C ILE A 111 3.67 -9.18 -1.80
N PRO A 112 3.56 -9.50 -0.49
CA PRO A 112 3.25 -10.85 -0.05
C PRO A 112 1.84 -11.31 -0.44
N ALA A 113 1.65 -12.62 -0.56
CA ALA A 113 0.35 -13.22 -0.88
C ALA A 113 -0.71 -12.88 0.19
N ARG A 114 -1.95 -12.60 -0.23
CA ARG A 114 -3.09 -12.26 0.64
C ARG A 114 -2.86 -11.05 1.55
N THR A 115 -2.17 -10.02 1.05
CA THR A 115 -1.92 -8.80 1.81
C THR A 115 -2.53 -7.58 1.15
N CYS A 116 -2.80 -6.58 1.99
CA CYS A 116 -3.02 -5.21 1.57
C CYS A 116 -2.12 -4.31 2.42
N PHE A 117 -1.48 -3.34 1.80
CA PHE A 117 -0.78 -2.29 2.52
C PHE A 117 -0.92 -0.95 1.79
N VAL A 118 -0.74 0.12 2.55
CA VAL A 118 -0.98 1.49 2.14
C VAL A 118 0.28 2.29 2.34
N LEU A 119 0.72 2.99 1.30
CA LEU A 119 1.83 3.93 1.36
C LEU A 119 1.31 5.35 1.30
N LYS A 120 1.81 6.23 2.17
CA LYS A 120 1.54 7.65 2.13
C LYS A 120 2.63 8.37 1.34
N GLU A 121 2.18 9.16 0.36
CA GLU A 121 3.04 10.04 -0.42
C GLU A 121 3.54 11.20 0.43
N LYS A 122 4.84 11.44 0.36
CA LYS A 122 5.49 12.67 0.82
C LYS A 122 6.16 13.31 -0.38
N VAL A 123 5.48 14.32 -0.93
CA VAL A 123 6.02 15.12 -2.04
C VAL A 123 7.20 15.91 -1.50
N ILE A 124 8.39 15.66 -2.05
CA ILE A 124 9.55 16.51 -1.85
C ILE A 124 9.42 17.63 -2.89
N LEU A 125 8.93 18.80 -2.48
CA LEU A 125 8.95 19.97 -3.36
C LEU A 125 10.42 20.33 -3.63
N PRO A 126 10.81 20.63 -4.88
CA PRO A 126 12.11 21.23 -5.12
C PRO A 126 12.15 22.61 -4.45
N GLU A 127 13.28 22.91 -3.80
CA GLU A 127 13.61 24.26 -3.31
C GLU A 127 13.58 25.31 -4.44
#